data_AF-A0A3R8S509-F1
#
_entry.id   AF-A0A3R8S509-F1
#
_cell.length_a   1.000
_cell.length_b   1.000
_cell.length_c   1.000
_cell.angle_alpha   90.00
_cell.angle_beta   90.00
_cell.angle_gamma   90.00
#
_symmetry.space_group_name_H-M   'P 1'
#
loop_
_entity.id
_entity.type
_entity.pdbx_description
1 polymer ?
#
loop_
_entity_poly.entity_id
_entity_poly.type
_entity_poly.pdbx_seq_one_letter_code
_entity_poly.pdbx_strand_id
1 'polypeptide(L)'
;MRDIAAELKHLRLHGMAGAWLDLIEQGASSGTDEARWLIEHLLQVEATDRGMRSVNHQMHAAKFPVHRDLAGFDFAVSPVDSKLVHTLAETGFTEVAHNVVLV
;
A
#
# COMPACT_ATOMS: atom_id res chain seq x y z
N MET A 1 14.99 5.06 13.88
CA MET A 1 15.44 3.66 13.89
C MET A 1 14.20 2.81 13.67
N ARG A 2 14.17 1.94 12.65
CA ARG A 2 12.99 1.12 12.31
C ARG A 2 12.65 0.16 13.46
N ASP A 3 11.36 0.02 13.78
CA ASP A 3 10.88 -0.92 14.78
C ASP A 3 10.48 -2.25 14.12
N ILE A 4 11.47 -3.15 14.02
CA ILE A 4 11.32 -4.48 13.42
C ILE A 4 10.25 -5.31 14.14
N ALA A 5 10.14 -5.20 15.47
CA ALA A 5 9.16 -5.96 16.23
C ALA A 5 7.72 -5.52 15.92
N ALA A 6 7.49 -4.21 15.78
CA ALA A 6 6.20 -3.68 15.37
C ALA A 6 5.83 -4.08 13.94
N GLU A 7 6.77 -4.03 12.99
CA GLU A 7 6.54 -4.43 11.59
C GLU A 7 6.23 -5.93 11.46
N LEU A 8 6.95 -6.79 12.18
CA LEU A 8 6.65 -8.23 12.22
C LEU A 8 5.24 -8.49 12.78
N LYS A 9 4.82 -7.78 13.83
CA LYS A 9 3.45 -7.86 14.37
C LYS A 9 2.41 -7.37 13.38
N HIS A 10 2.68 -6.30 12.63
CA HIS A 10 1.80 -5.81 11.57
C HIS A 10 1.59 -6.86 10.47
N LEU A 11 2.65 -7.62 10.15
CA LEU A 11 2.60 -8.74 9.23
C LEU A 11 1.98 -10.02 9.82
N ARG A 12 1.51 -9.99 11.08
CA ARG A 12 0.99 -11.13 11.86
C ARG A 12 2.02 -12.22 12.15
N LEU A 13 3.31 -11.88 12.13
CA LEU A 13 4.44 -12.77 12.39
C LEU A 13 4.84 -12.74 13.88
N HIS A 14 3.89 -13.03 14.77
CA HIS A 14 4.07 -12.86 16.21
C HIS A 14 5.22 -13.68 16.80
N GLY A 15 5.44 -14.91 16.33
CA GLY A 15 6.56 -15.75 16.77
C GLY A 15 7.92 -15.16 16.38
N MET A 16 8.03 -14.60 15.18
CA MET A 16 9.25 -13.93 14.71
C MET A 16 9.51 -12.64 15.49
N ALA A 17 8.45 -11.89 15.82
CA ALA A 17 8.56 -10.70 16.66
C ALA A 17 9.07 -11.03 18.07
N GLY A 18 8.63 -12.16 18.65
CA GLY A 18 9.16 -12.67 19.92
C GLY A 18 10.63 -13.03 19.83
N ALA A 19 10.99 -13.87 18.85
CA ALA A 19 12.38 -14.29 18.64
C ALA A 19 13.34 -13.10 18.38
N TRP A 20 12.86 -12.05 17.70
CA TRP A 20 13.63 -10.82 17.49
C TRP A 20 13.88 -10.04 18.78
N LEU A 21 12.89 -9.95 19.68
CA LEU A 21 13.05 -9.29 20.98
C LEU A 21 14.02 -10.07 21.86
N ASP A 22 13.89 -11.39 21.92
CA ASP A 22 14.80 -12.26 22.67
C ASP A 22 16.25 -12.12 22.17
N LEU A 23 16.45 -11.99 20.86
CA LEU A 23 17.76 -11.79 20.24
C LEU A 23 18.39 -10.43 20.64
N ILE A 24 17.58 -9.37 20.73
CA ILE A 24 18.05 -8.06 21.18
C ILE A 24 18.42 -8.09 22.67
N GLU A 25 17.59 -8.76 23.51
CA GLU A 25 17.84 -8.88 24.95
C GLU A 25 19.11 -9.68 25.27
N GLN A 26 19.48 -10.66 24.44
CA GLN A 26 20.71 -11.44 24.58
C GLN A 26 22.00 -10.64 24.27
N GLY A 27 21.88 -9.40 23.81
CA GLY A 27 22.98 -8.47 23.60
C GLY A 27 23.61 -8.58 22.21
N ALA A 28 23.97 -7.42 21.65
CA ALA A 28 24.57 -7.30 20.33
C ALA A 28 25.92 -8.04 20.26
N SER A 29 25.90 -9.23 19.68
CA SER A 29 27.10 -9.91 19.21
C SER A 29 27.47 -9.35 17.83
N SER A 30 28.69 -9.57 17.38
CA SER A 30 29.22 -9.02 16.11
C SER A 30 28.44 -9.42 14.83
N GLY A 31 27.40 -10.25 14.92
CA GLY A 31 26.49 -10.58 13.81
C GLY A 31 25.09 -9.95 13.89
N THR A 32 24.77 -9.19 14.96
CA THR A 32 23.42 -8.64 15.17
C THR A 32 23.09 -7.53 14.17
N ASP A 33 24.07 -6.73 13.74
CA ASP A 33 23.86 -5.68 12.75
C ASP A 33 23.62 -6.23 11.33
N GLU A 34 24.32 -7.30 10.94
CA GLU A 34 24.09 -7.98 9.65
C GLU A 34 22.70 -8.65 9.63
N ALA A 35 22.34 -9.35 10.71
CA ALA A 35 21.01 -9.94 10.86
C ALA A 35 19.91 -8.88 10.84
N ARG A 36 20.15 -7.73 11.49
CA ARG A 36 19.23 -6.59 11.47
C ARG A 36 19.01 -6.07 10.06
N TRP A 37 20.09 -5.78 9.34
CA TRP A 37 20.01 -5.28 7.97
C TRP A 37 19.23 -6.24 7.07
N LEU A 38 19.50 -7.55 7.19
CA LEU A 38 18.81 -8.57 6.41
C LEU A 38 17.31 -8.57 6.69
N ILE A 39 16.91 -8.52 7.97
CA ILE A 39 15.49 -8.50 8.35
C ILE A 39 14.81 -7.23 7.85
N GLU A 40 15.45 -6.06 7.97
CA GLU A 40 14.90 -4.80 7.44
C GLU A 40 14.67 -4.87 5.93
N HIS A 41 15.59 -5.51 5.19
CA HIS A 41 15.44 -5.72 3.75
C HIS A 41 14.28 -6.68 3.44
N LEU A 42 14.20 -7.82 4.12
CA LEU A 42 13.12 -8.80 3.93
C LEU A 42 11.74 -8.21 4.24
N LEU A 43 11.62 -7.44 5.32
CA LEU A 43 10.39 -6.74 5.69
C LEU A 43 9.95 -5.75 4.60
N GLN A 44 10.91 -5.02 4.00
CA GLN A 44 10.61 -4.08 2.92
C GLN A 44 10.06 -4.79 1.68
N VAL A 45 10.69 -5.89 1.27
CA VAL A 45 10.26 -6.65 0.09
C VAL A 45 8.89 -7.28 0.33
N GLU A 46 8.66 -7.90 1.49
CA GLU A 46 7.37 -8.55 1.82
C GLU A 46 6.22 -7.53 1.91
N ALA A 47 6.45 -6.36 2.51
CA ALA A 47 5.44 -5.30 2.57
C ALA A 47 5.03 -4.82 1.17
N THR A 48 6.01 -4.68 0.27
CA THR A 48 5.78 -4.27 -1.12
C THR A 48 4.97 -5.33 -1.87
N ASP A 49 5.36 -6.60 -1.76
CA ASP A 49 4.68 -7.71 -2.43
C ASP A 49 3.24 -7.92 -1.92
N ARG A 50 3.00 -7.81 -0.60
CA ARG A 50 1.64 -7.82 -0.03
C ARG A 50 0.79 -6.67 -0.53
N GLY A 51 1.36 -5.47 -0.62
CA GLY A 51 0.67 -4.30 -1.19
C GLY A 51 0.22 -4.58 -2.62
N MET A 52 1.11 -5.06 -3.48
CA MET A 52 0.79 -5.43 -4.86
C MET A 52 -0.28 -6.51 -4.94
N ARG A 53 -0.18 -7.58 -4.13
CA ARG A 53 -1.19 -8.65 -4.07
C ARG A 53 -2.55 -8.14 -3.59
N SER A 54 -2.58 -7.25 -2.61
CA SER A 54 -3.82 -6.66 -2.09
C SER A 54 -4.51 -5.80 -3.15
N VAL A 55 -3.76 -4.94 -3.85
CA VAL A 55 -4.29 -4.17 -4.98
C VAL A 55 -4.82 -5.09 -6.06
N ASN A 56 -4.04 -6.09 -6.49
CA ASN A 56 -4.49 -7.01 -7.53
C ASN A 56 -5.76 -7.79 -7.11
N HIS A 57 -5.83 -8.22 -5.85
CA HIS A 57 -7.01 -8.87 -5.31
C HIS A 57 -8.23 -7.94 -5.30
N GLN A 58 -8.07 -6.68 -4.85
CA GLN A 58 -9.14 -5.68 -4.89
C GLN A 58 -9.60 -5.40 -6.32
N MET A 59 -8.67 -5.23 -7.26
CA MET A 59 -8.97 -5.02 -8.68
C MET A 59 -9.75 -6.20 -9.27
N HIS A 60 -9.34 -7.42 -8.96
CA HIS A 60 -10.04 -8.63 -9.39
C HIS A 60 -11.42 -8.77 -8.73
N ALA A 61 -11.52 -8.53 -7.42
CA ALA A 61 -12.77 -8.63 -6.66
C ALA A 61 -13.79 -7.57 -7.07
N ALA A 62 -13.32 -6.37 -7.43
CA ALA A 62 -14.16 -5.29 -7.92
C ALA A 62 -14.83 -5.62 -9.27
N LYS A 63 -14.37 -6.68 -9.97
CA LYS A 63 -14.91 -7.13 -11.26
C LYS A 63 -15.16 -5.96 -12.20
N PHE A 64 -14.23 -5.00 -12.27
CA PHE A 64 -14.39 -3.83 -13.11
C PHE A 64 -14.68 -4.31 -14.54
N PRO A 65 -15.89 -4.08 -15.07
CA PRO A 65 -16.34 -4.74 -16.28
C PRO A 65 -15.70 -4.05 -17.47
N VAL A 66 -14.61 -4.65 -17.95
CA VAL A 66 -13.80 -4.19 -19.08
C VAL A 66 -13.11 -2.86 -18.76
N HIS A 67 -11.93 -2.60 -19.35
CA HIS A 67 -11.32 -1.28 -19.30
C HIS A 67 -12.34 -0.26 -19.84
N ARG A 68 -12.97 0.50 -18.94
CA ARG A 68 -13.75 1.68 -19.29
C ARG A 68 -12.85 2.87 -19.09
N ASP A 69 -12.41 3.44 -20.20
CA ASP A 69 -11.75 4.73 -20.21
C ASP A 69 -12.79 5.84 -20.35
N LEU A 70 -12.37 7.07 -20.06
CA LEU A 70 -13.20 8.25 -20.31
C LEU A 70 -13.44 8.47 -21.81
N ALA A 71 -12.55 7.96 -22.67
CA ALA A 71 -12.66 8.12 -24.12
C ALA A 71 -13.86 7.33 -24.70
N GLY A 72 -14.18 6.16 -24.13
CA GLY A 72 -15.32 5.33 -24.52
C GLY A 72 -16.58 5.51 -23.67
N PHE A 73 -16.59 6.45 -22.72
CA PHE A 73 -17.74 6.70 -21.85
C PHE A 73 -18.72 7.68 -22.49
N ASP A 74 -19.96 7.25 -22.71
CA ASP A 74 -21.03 8.13 -23.18
C ASP A 74 -21.67 8.90 -22.02
N PHE A 75 -21.29 10.17 -21.88
CA PHE A 75 -21.86 11.07 -20.88
C PHE A 75 -23.30 11.49 -21.20
N ALA A 76 -23.78 11.37 -22.44
CA ALA A 76 -25.14 11.78 -22.79
C ALA A 76 -26.20 10.84 -22.18
N VAL A 77 -25.83 9.58 -21.91
CA VAL A 77 -26.70 8.58 -21.29
C VAL A 77 -26.51 8.47 -19.77
N SER A 78 -25.67 9.33 -19.17
CA SER A 78 -25.32 9.28 -17.75
C SER A 78 -25.74 10.56 -17.04
N PRO A 79 -26.29 10.49 -15.81
CA PRO A 79 -26.62 11.69 -15.02
C PRO A 79 -25.37 12.37 -14.42
N VAL A 80 -24.18 11.87 -14.68
CA VAL A 80 -22.92 12.32 -14.06
C VAL A 80 -22.39 13.57 -14.77
N ASP A 81 -21.89 14.53 -14.00
CA ASP A 81 -21.30 15.76 -14.55
C ASP A 81 -19.96 15.48 -15.25
N SER A 82 -20.00 15.50 -16.58
CA SER A 82 -18.83 15.30 -17.44
C SER A 82 -17.69 16.27 -17.12
N LYS A 83 -17.97 17.55 -16.86
CA LYS A 83 -16.92 18.54 -16.60
C LYS A 83 -16.21 18.25 -15.29
N LEU A 84 -16.97 17.90 -14.25
CA LEU A 84 -16.40 17.51 -12.97
C LEU A 84 -15.53 16.26 -13.12
N VAL A 85 -16.02 15.24 -13.83
CA VAL A 85 -15.27 14.00 -14.05
C VAL A 85 -13.95 14.26 -14.78
N HIS A 86 -13.95 15.08 -15.85
CA HIS A 86 -12.71 15.44 -16.55
C HIS A 86 -11.74 16.22 -15.65
N THR A 87 -12.25 17.18 -14.87
CA THR A 87 -11.42 17.96 -13.93
C THR A 87 -10.75 17.07 -12.88
N LEU A 88 -11.49 16.08 -12.35
CA LEU A 88 -10.95 15.11 -11.40
C LEU A 88 -9.93 14.17 -12.06
N ALA A 89 -10.18 13.74 -13.29
CA ALA A 89 -9.29 12.85 -14.04
C ALA A 89 -7.95 13.48 -14.42
N GLU A 90 -7.94 14.78 -14.74
CA GLU A 90 -6.73 15.55 -15.03
C GLU A 90 -5.92 15.89 -13.77
N THR A 91 -6.44 15.60 -12.57
CA THR A 91 -5.79 15.82 -11.26
C THR A 91 -5.41 17.27 -10.95
N GLY A 92 -5.90 18.25 -11.70
CA GLY A 92 -5.58 19.68 -11.51
C GLY A 92 -5.98 20.21 -10.12
N PHE A 93 -6.93 19.57 -9.45
CA PHE A 93 -7.29 19.88 -8.06
C PHE A 93 -6.11 19.74 -7.07
N THR A 94 -5.10 18.93 -7.40
CA THR A 94 -3.91 18.74 -6.56
C THR A 94 -2.98 19.95 -6.59
N GLU A 95 -2.93 20.70 -7.69
CA GLU A 95 -2.08 21.90 -7.83
C GLU A 95 -2.60 23.07 -6.98
N VAL A 96 -3.91 23.18 -6.86
CA VAL A 96 -4.61 24.21 -6.06
C VAL A 96 -5.02 23.73 -4.67
N ALA A 97 -4.57 22.54 -4.26
CA ALA A 97 -4.85 21.93 -2.95
C ALA A 97 -6.35 21.87 -2.60
N HIS A 98 -7.20 21.56 -3.56
CA HIS A 98 -8.63 21.34 -3.33
C HIS A 98 -8.89 19.94 -2.76
N ASN A 99 -9.84 19.88 -1.82
CA ASN A 99 -10.26 18.61 -1.23
C ASN A 99 -11.21 17.87 -2.16
N VAL A 100 -10.98 16.58 -2.36
CA VAL A 100 -11.91 15.67 -3.03
C VAL A 100 -12.62 14.85 -1.96
N VAL A 101 -13.95 14.93 -1.94
CA VAL A 101 -14.79 14.15 -1.03
C VAL A 101 -15.54 13.11 -1.85
N LEU A 102 -15.24 11.84 -1.61
CA LEU A 102 -15.94 10.70 -2.21
C LEU A 102 -17.09 10.32 -1.27
N VAL A 103 -18.33 10.35 -1.78
CA VAL A 103 -19.57 10.08 -1.04
C VAL A 103 -20.23 8.80 -1.56
#